data_AF-A0A3B8NSZ6-F1
#
_entry.id   AF-A0A3B8NSZ6-F1
#
_cell.length_a   1.000
_cell.length_b   1.000
_cell.length_c   1.000
_cell.angle_alpha   90.00
_cell.angle_beta   90.00
_cell.angle_gamma   90.00
#
_symmetry.space_group_name_H-M   'P 1'
#
loop_
_entity.id
_entity.type
_entity.pdbx_description
1 polymer ?
#
loop_
_entity_poly.entity_id
_entity_poly.type
_entity_poly.pdbx_seq_one_letter_code
_entity_poly.pdbx_strand_id
1 'polypeptide(L)'
;MSRAPKESEIQTGIQTAADAVGYLAYGGIVEDDLSVHPIALDGFHPADEDGAYPLSSRKLGVAFLPGERGKVQGFIDYITDSGAGDMLKTSGLLAVK
;
A
#
# COMPACT_ATOMS: atom_id res chain seq x y z
N MET A 1 1.84 -3.94 28.46
CA MET A 1 2.37 -3.93 27.08
C MET A 1 1.53 -2.95 26.27
N SER A 2 2.13 -1.93 25.64
CA SER A 2 1.41 -1.02 24.75
C SER A 2 1.22 -1.70 23.39
N ARG A 3 -0.01 -1.72 22.85
CA ARG A 3 -0.26 -2.23 21.50
C ARG A 3 0.22 -1.19 20.49
N ALA A 4 0.80 -1.63 19.38
CA ALA A 4 0.99 -0.74 18.24
C ALA A 4 -0.39 -0.16 17.80
N PRO A 5 -0.43 1.13 17.43
CA PRO A 5 -1.65 1.74 16.92
C PRO A 5 -2.07 1.06 15.61
N LYS A 6 -3.38 0.98 15.38
CA LYS A 6 -3.94 0.58 14.08
C LYS A 6 -3.68 1.70 13.08
N GLU A 7 -3.63 1.34 11.80
CA GLU A 7 -3.48 2.31 10.71
C GLU A 7 -4.56 3.40 10.78
N SER A 8 -5.82 3.04 11.04
CA SER A 8 -6.93 3.98 11.23
C SER A 8 -6.72 5.00 12.36
N GLU A 9 -6.02 4.61 13.44
CA GLU A 9 -5.70 5.50 14.56
C GLU A 9 -4.61 6.51 14.14
N ILE A 10 -3.64 6.07 13.34
CA ILE A 10 -2.59 6.94 12.76
C ILE A 10 -3.21 7.91 11.75
N GLN A 11 -4.08 7.42 10.85
CA GLN A 11 -4.79 8.24 9.87
C GLN A 11 -5.57 9.37 10.56
N THR A 12 -6.36 9.04 11.59
CA THR A 12 -7.11 10.03 12.38
C THR A 12 -6.17 11.07 13.01
N GLY A 13 -5.05 10.63 13.58
CA GLY A 13 -4.07 11.54 14.18
C GLY A 13 -3.48 12.52 13.18
N ILE A 14 -3.07 12.05 12.00
CA ILE A 14 -2.48 12.89 10.95
C ILE A 14 -3.50 13.89 10.39
N GLN A 15 -4.77 13.50 10.24
CA GLN A 15 -5.80 14.37 9.68
C GLN A 15 -6.27 15.47 10.66
N THR A 16 -6.18 15.23 11.97
CA THR A 16 -6.79 16.12 12.98
C THR A 16 -5.80 17.02 13.69
N ALA A 17 -4.52 16.66 13.75
CA ALA A 17 -3.49 17.48 14.38
C ALA A 17 -2.77 18.35 13.35
N ALA A 18 -2.71 19.66 13.63
CA ALA A 18 -1.86 20.57 12.87
C ALA A 18 -0.39 20.14 12.97
N ASP A 19 0.34 20.23 11.85
CA ASP A 19 1.77 19.89 11.75
C ASP A 19 2.12 18.42 12.10
N ALA A 20 1.15 17.52 12.05
CA ALA A 20 1.39 16.09 12.27
C ALA A 20 2.13 15.46 11.09
N VAL A 21 3.14 14.63 11.40
CA VAL A 21 3.85 13.79 10.43
C VAL A 21 3.78 12.35 10.91
N GLY A 22 3.51 11.43 9.99
CA GLY A 22 3.47 10.01 10.29
C GLY A 22 3.77 9.15 9.06
N TYR A 23 3.78 7.84 9.29
CA TYR A 23 4.05 6.84 8.26
C TYR A 23 2.79 6.02 8.02
N LEU A 24 2.36 5.96 6.77
CA LEU A 24 1.21 5.18 6.29
C LEU A 24 1.62 4.41 5.03
N ALA A 25 0.93 3.31 4.74
CA ALA A 25 1.06 2.69 3.43
C ALA A 25 0.46 3.62 2.37
N TYR A 26 1.16 3.84 1.25
CA TYR A 26 0.67 4.75 0.21
C TYR A 26 -0.68 4.29 -0.35
N GLY A 27 -0.87 2.98 -0.55
CA GLY A 27 -2.17 2.44 -0.97
C GLY A 27 -3.32 2.77 -0.02
N GLY A 28 -3.09 2.79 1.29
CA GLY A 28 -4.12 3.20 2.26
C GLY A 28 -4.47 4.69 2.19
N ILE A 29 -3.54 5.55 1.73
CA ILE A 29 -3.83 6.96 1.45
C ILE A 29 -4.74 7.10 0.23
N VAL A 30 -4.46 6.32 -0.82
CA VAL A 30 -5.23 6.36 -2.09
C VAL A 30 -6.61 5.74 -1.92
N GLU A 31 -6.71 4.56 -1.29
CA GLU A 31 -7.97 3.83 -1.11
C GLU A 31 -8.97 4.59 -0.22
N ASP A 32 -8.50 5.23 0.85
CA ASP A 32 -9.34 5.97 1.79
C ASP A 32 -9.51 7.46 1.43
N ASP A 33 -8.96 7.91 0.28
CA ASP A 33 -8.95 9.31 -0.19
C ASP A 33 -8.55 10.29 0.93
N LEU A 34 -7.46 9.96 1.64
CA LEU A 34 -7.06 10.74 2.80
C LEU A 34 -6.55 12.11 2.36
N SER A 35 -7.12 13.17 2.94
CA SER A 35 -6.66 14.56 2.76
C SER A 35 -5.35 14.81 3.53
N VAL A 36 -4.28 14.12 3.13
CA VAL A 36 -2.91 14.26 3.65
C VAL A 36 -1.95 14.59 2.50
N HIS A 37 -0.76 15.08 2.82
CA HIS A 37 0.26 15.41 1.83
C HIS A 37 1.40 14.38 1.87
N PRO A 38 1.47 13.44 0.91
CA PRO A 38 2.62 12.53 0.80
C PRO A 38 3.91 13.33 0.58
N ILE A 39 4.95 12.98 1.34
CA ILE A 39 6.23 13.68 1.28
C ILE A 39 7.12 12.98 0.26
N ALA A 40 7.69 13.74 -0.67
CA ALA A 40 8.74 13.24 -1.55
C ALA A 40 10.06 13.14 -0.78
N LEU A 41 10.79 12.03 -0.98
CA LEU A 41 12.09 11.78 -0.36
C LEU A 41 13.13 11.71 -1.47
N ASP A 42 14.20 12.50 -1.34
CA ASP A 42 15.27 12.62 -2.34
C ASP A 42 14.77 12.95 -3.75
N GLY A 43 13.64 13.66 -3.85
CA GLY A 43 13.00 14.03 -5.11
C GLY A 43 12.05 12.98 -5.68
N PHE A 44 11.95 11.80 -5.05
CA PHE A 44 11.04 10.73 -5.46
C PHE A 44 9.75 10.80 -4.67
N HIS A 45 8.62 10.76 -5.37
CA HIS A 45 7.28 10.69 -4.77
C HIS A 45 6.88 9.21 -4.56
N PRO A 46 6.08 8.87 -3.52
CA PRO A 46 5.60 7.49 -3.31
C PRO A 46 4.80 6.88 -4.47
N ALA A 47 4.30 7.73 -5.38
CA ALA A 47 3.57 7.31 -6.58
C ALA A 47 4.48 7.02 -7.79
N ASP A 48 5.78 7.29 -7.68
CA ASP A 48 6.71 7.11 -8.79
C ASP A 48 6.91 5.62 -9.11
N GLU A 49 6.78 5.28 -10.39
CA GLU A 49 6.70 3.89 -10.85
C GLU A 49 8.08 3.20 -10.97
N ASP A 50 9.16 3.98 -10.98
CA ASP A 50 10.52 3.49 -11.13
C ASP A 50 11.00 2.71 -9.89
N GLY A 51 10.27 2.84 -8.77
CA GLY A 51 10.63 2.23 -7.50
C GLY A 51 11.86 2.86 -6.86
N ALA A 52 12.20 4.09 -7.26
CA ALA A 52 13.32 4.83 -6.69
C ALA A 52 12.96 5.51 -5.36
N TYR A 53 11.69 5.45 -4.93
CA TYR A 53 11.29 5.92 -3.62
C TYR A 53 12.11 5.23 -2.51
N PRO A 54 12.84 5.97 -1.66
CA PRO A 54 13.83 5.40 -0.73
C PRO A 54 13.27 4.43 0.31
N LEU A 55 11.97 4.48 0.60
CA LEU A 55 11.33 3.54 1.52
C LEU A 55 10.90 2.28 0.76
N SER A 56 11.39 1.12 1.22
CA SER A 56 11.10 -0.15 0.58
C SER A 56 9.60 -0.44 0.53
N SER A 57 9.10 -0.78 -0.66
CA SER A 57 7.76 -1.31 -0.83
C SER A 57 7.61 -2.61 -0.05
N ARG A 58 6.59 -2.70 0.80
CA ARG A 58 6.27 -3.94 1.50
C ARG A 58 5.69 -4.95 0.52
N LYS A 59 6.22 -6.18 0.53
CA LYS A 59 5.62 -7.29 -0.21
C LYS A 59 4.29 -7.67 0.44
N LEU A 60 3.21 -7.62 -0.34
CA LEU A 60 1.90 -8.13 0.05
C LEU A 60 1.80 -9.61 -0.32
N GLY A 61 1.09 -10.38 0.50
CA GLY A 61 0.91 -11.81 0.30
C GLY A 61 -0.54 -12.22 0.45
N VAL A 62 -0.96 -13.20 -0.33
CA VAL A 62 -2.28 -13.83 -0.21
C VAL A 62 -2.14 -15.04 0.69
N ALA A 63 -2.80 -15.01 1.84
CA ALA A 63 -2.89 -16.15 2.73
C ALA A 63 -4.12 -16.99 2.38
N PHE A 64 -3.93 -18.31 2.23
CA PHE A 64 -4.99 -19.26 1.95
C PHE A 64 -4.74 -20.57 2.69
N LEU A 65 -5.80 -21.37 2.89
CA LEU A 65 -5.68 -22.67 3.55
C LEU A 65 -4.87 -23.64 2.67
N PRO A 66 -3.98 -24.49 3.24
CA PRO A 66 -3.10 -25.36 2.46
C PRO A 66 -3.79 -26.27 1.42
N GLY A 67 -5.03 -26.70 1.68
CA GLY A 67 -5.83 -27.52 0.76
C GLY A 67 -6.63 -26.74 -0.29
N GLU A 68 -6.65 -25.41 -0.21
CA GLU A 68 -7.52 -24.55 -1.02
C GLU A 68 -6.79 -23.88 -2.19
N ARG A 69 -5.51 -24.26 -2.41
CA ARG A 69 -4.69 -23.68 -3.48
C ARG A 69 -5.39 -23.69 -4.83
N GLY A 70 -6.02 -24.81 -5.19
CA GLY A 70 -6.73 -24.94 -6.48
C GLY A 70 -7.87 -23.95 -6.65
N LYS A 71 -8.52 -23.52 -5.56
CA LYS A 71 -9.62 -22.53 -5.61
C LYS A 71 -9.12 -21.10 -5.69
N VAL A 72 -7.93 -20.81 -5.15
CA VAL A 72 -7.34 -19.46 -5.17
C VAL A 72 -6.37 -19.22 -6.32
N GLN A 73 -5.93 -20.28 -7.02
CA GLN A 73 -4.91 -20.17 -8.07
C GLN A 73 -5.33 -19.20 -9.18
N GLY A 74 -6.58 -19.24 -9.64
CA GLY A 74 -7.05 -18.29 -10.66
C GLY A 74 -7.04 -16.83 -10.21
N PHE A 75 -7.29 -16.56 -8.92
CA PHE A 75 -7.14 -15.22 -8.36
C PHE A 75 -5.68 -14.80 -8.28
N ILE A 76 -4.79 -15.70 -7.82
CA ILE A 76 -3.34 -15.46 -7.78
C ILE A 76 -2.82 -15.15 -9.18
N ASP A 77 -3.16 -15.99 -10.16
CA ASP A 77 -2.77 -15.81 -11.56
C ASP A 77 -3.23 -14.45 -12.08
N TYR A 78 -4.50 -14.09 -11.82
CA TYR A 78 -5.05 -12.78 -12.19
C TYR A 78 -4.27 -11.61 -11.59
N ILE A 79 -4.03 -11.57 -10.27
CA ILE A 79 -3.35 -10.42 -9.62
C ILE A 79 -1.86 -10.35 -9.91
N THR A 80 -1.24 -11.44 -10.38
CA THR A 80 0.17 -11.48 -10.80
C THR A 80 0.37 -11.36 -12.31
N ASP A 81 -0.72 -11.33 -13.09
CA ASP A 81 -0.63 -11.15 -14.53
C ASP A 81 -0.22 -9.71 -14.89
N SER A 82 0.40 -9.58 -16.07
CA SER A 82 0.80 -8.30 -16.64
C SER A 82 -0.35 -7.28 -16.77
N GLY A 83 -1.59 -7.74 -16.92
CA GLY A 83 -2.78 -6.89 -16.99
C GLY A 83 -3.24 -6.31 -15.65
N ALA A 84 -2.78 -6.84 -14.51
CA ALA A 84 -3.17 -6.33 -13.19
C ALA A 84 -2.47 -5.01 -12.83
N GLY A 85 -1.43 -4.62 -13.58
CA GLY A 85 -0.62 -3.43 -13.29
C GLY A 85 -1.45 -2.16 -13.16
N ASP A 86 -2.32 -1.88 -14.13
CA ASP A 86 -3.13 -0.66 -14.12
C ASP A 86 -4.13 -0.64 -12.96
N MET A 87 -4.75 -1.78 -12.64
CA MET A 87 -5.65 -1.91 -11.50
C MET A 87 -4.90 -1.67 -10.18
N LEU A 88 -3.74 -2.30 -9.99
CA LEU A 88 -2.95 -2.13 -8.76
C LEU A 88 -2.47 -0.67 -8.61
N LYS A 89 -2.11 -0.01 -9.71
CA LYS A 89 -1.74 1.41 -9.71
C LYS A 89 -2.87 2.31 -9.24
N THR A 90 -4.12 2.04 -9.64
CA THR A 90 -5.27 2.83 -9.16
C THR A 90 -5.47 2.74 -7.64
N SER A 91 -4.96 1.69 -7.00
CA SER A 91 -4.95 1.51 -5.54
C SER A 91 -3.64 1.94 -4.87
N GLY A 92 -2.73 2.62 -5.59
CA GLY A 92 -1.42 3.01 -5.03
C GLY A 92 -0.48 1.83 -4.74
N LEU A 93 -0.67 0.70 -5.43
CA LEU A 93 0.12 -0.52 -5.29
C LEU A 93 1.04 -0.72 -6.50
N LEU A 94 2.13 -1.45 -6.26
CA LEU A 94 3.09 -1.84 -7.29
C LEU A 94 2.82 -3.29 -7.72
N ALA A 95 2.80 -3.53 -9.03
CA ALA A 95 2.73 -4.87 -9.57
C ALA A 95 3.99 -5.68 -9.24
N VAL A 96 3.84 -7.00 -9.12
CA VAL A 96 4.97 -7.92 -8.97
C VAL A 96 5.78 -7.92 -10.28
N LYS A 97 7.09 -7.69 -10.17
CA LYS A 97 8.04 -7.78 -11.29
C LYS A 97 8.62 -9.18 -11.41
#